data_AF-A0A0P7UYE3-F1
#
_entry.id   AF-A0A0P7UYE3-F1
#
_cell.length_a   1.000
_cell.length_b   1.000
_cell.length_c   1.000
_cell.angle_alpha   90.00
_cell.angle_beta   90.00
_cell.angle_gamma   90.00
#
_symmetry.space_group_name_H-M   'P 1'
#
loop_
_entity.id
_entity.type
_entity.pdbx_description
1 polymer ?
#
loop_
_entity_poly.entity_id
_entity_poly.type
_entity_poly.pdbx_seq_one_letter_code
_entity_poly.pdbx_strand_id
1 'polypeptide(L)'
;MDNYDKMFKLSEKILLLCVGEAGDTVQFAEYIQKNVQLYKMRNGYELSPAAAANFTRKNLADYLRSRTPYHVNLLLAGYEEADGPSLYYMDYLAALAKAPFAAHGYGAFLTLSILDRYYRPDLSRDEAMDLLKKCLEESLFFLTAFLSVLRLLQLNKRFILNLPSFNVRLIDKDGIHDLERVPLGQKAA
;
A
#
# COMPACT_ATOMS: atom_id res chain seq x y z
N MET A 1 -17.37 -7.40 -12.79
CA MET A 1 -17.00 -7.20 -11.38
C MET A 1 -15.97 -6.11 -11.38
N ASP A 2 -16.34 -4.94 -10.85
CA ASP A 2 -15.63 -3.70 -11.03
C ASP A 2 -14.22 -3.77 -10.46
N ASN A 3 -13.24 -3.31 -11.25
CA ASN A 3 -11.82 -3.29 -10.91
C ASN A 3 -11.59 -2.18 -9.85
N TYR A 4 -11.93 -2.46 -8.59
CA TYR A 4 -11.91 -1.48 -7.51
C TYR A 4 -10.47 -1.20 -7.06
N ASP A 5 -10.05 0.06 -7.20
CA ASP A 5 -8.72 0.58 -6.85
C ASP A 5 -8.62 0.95 -5.34
N LYS A 6 -8.34 -0.01 -4.46
CA LYS A 6 -7.89 0.13 -3.05
C LYS A 6 -6.59 0.96 -2.77
N MET A 7 -6.10 1.77 -3.71
CA MET A 7 -4.84 2.53 -3.65
C MET A 7 -5.18 4.00 -3.85
N PHE A 8 -5.24 4.72 -2.74
CA PHE A 8 -5.75 6.07 -2.66
C PHE A 8 -4.58 7.05 -2.64
N LYS A 9 -4.43 7.81 -3.73
CA LYS A 9 -3.40 8.87 -3.85
C LYS A 9 -3.75 9.98 -2.86
N LEU A 10 -2.99 10.13 -1.77
CA LEU A 10 -3.23 11.16 -0.75
C LEU A 10 -2.61 12.51 -1.15
N SER A 11 -1.43 12.47 -1.77
CA SER A 11 -0.78 13.63 -2.40
C SER A 11 0.01 13.15 -3.64
N GLU A 12 0.78 14.04 -4.27
CA GLU A 12 1.62 13.72 -5.43
C GLU A 12 2.69 12.66 -5.12
N LYS A 13 3.13 12.56 -3.86
CA LYS A 13 4.19 11.64 -3.42
C LYS A 13 3.77 10.72 -2.27
N ILE A 14 2.47 10.65 -1.94
CA ILE A 14 1.95 9.83 -0.85
C ILE A 14 0.79 8.97 -1.34
N LEU A 15 0.88 7.66 -1.07
CA LEU A 15 -0.10 6.67 -1.46
C LEU A 15 -0.54 5.85 -0.24
N LEU A 16 -1.85 5.69 -0.09
CA LEU A 16 -2.47 4.92 0.98
C LEU A 16 -3.14 3.67 0.40
N LEU A 17 -2.84 2.51 0.99
CA LEU A 17 -3.58 1.28 0.72
C LEU A 17 -4.48 1.00 1.88
N CYS A 18 -5.70 0.58 1.56
CA CYS A 18 -6.67 0.22 2.55
C CYS A 18 -7.22 -1.18 2.28
N VAL A 19 -7.10 -2.06 3.26
CA VAL A 19 -7.58 -3.44 3.19
C VAL A 19 -8.39 -3.73 4.45
N GLY A 20 -9.59 -4.28 4.29
CA GLY A 20 -10.51 -4.49 5.40
C GLY A 20 -11.91 -4.81 4.90
N GLU A 21 -12.90 -4.46 5.69
CA GLU A 21 -14.30 -4.53 5.27
C GLU A 21 -14.59 -3.58 4.10
N ALA A 22 -15.31 -4.05 3.08
CA ALA A 22 -15.48 -3.30 1.83
C ALA A 22 -16.09 -1.90 2.06
N GLY A 23 -17.09 -1.76 2.94
CA GLY A 23 -17.69 -0.47 3.26
C GLY A 23 -16.71 0.47 3.98
N ASP A 24 -16.04 -0.04 5.01
CA ASP A 24 -15.09 0.75 5.80
C ASP A 24 -13.88 1.21 4.98
N THR A 25 -13.37 0.35 4.10
CA THR A 25 -12.16 0.67 3.31
C THR A 25 -12.34 1.90 2.44
N VAL A 26 -13.44 1.98 1.69
CA VAL A 26 -13.74 3.12 0.81
C VAL A 26 -13.94 4.38 1.64
N GLN A 27 -14.82 4.29 2.65
CA GLN A 27 -15.23 5.43 3.45
C GLN A 27 -14.05 6.05 4.20
N PHE A 28 -13.25 5.21 4.86
CA PHE A 28 -12.11 5.68 5.63
C PHE A 28 -11.02 6.24 4.71
N ALA A 29 -10.69 5.55 3.63
CA ALA A 29 -9.63 6.01 2.74
C ALA A 29 -9.99 7.33 2.03
N GLU A 30 -11.23 7.49 1.56
CA GLU A 30 -11.70 8.75 0.99
C GLU A 30 -11.72 9.89 2.02
N TYR A 31 -12.15 9.59 3.25
CA TYR A 31 -12.15 10.57 4.33
C TYR A 31 -10.73 11.09 4.58
N ILE A 32 -9.74 10.21 4.68
CA ILE A 32 -8.34 10.60 4.86
C ILE A 32 -7.83 11.38 3.64
N GLN A 33 -8.09 10.90 2.43
CA GLN A 33 -7.68 11.57 1.19
C GLN A 33 -8.21 13.01 1.11
N LYS A 34 -9.50 13.21 1.36
CA LYS A 34 -10.14 14.53 1.31
C LYS A 34 -9.57 15.48 2.37
N ASN A 35 -9.30 14.99 3.59
CA ASN A 35 -8.72 15.80 4.65
C ASN A 35 -7.25 16.19 4.38
N VAL A 36 -6.45 15.28 3.83
CA VAL A 36 -5.06 15.57 3.43
C VAL A 36 -5.04 16.63 2.30
N GLN A 37 -5.93 16.50 1.32
CA GLN A 37 -6.07 17.50 0.25
C GLN A 37 -6.55 18.86 0.77
N LEU A 38 -7.54 18.87 1.68
CA LEU A 38 -7.99 20.09 2.34
C LEU A 38 -6.86 20.77 3.14
N TYR A 39 -6.01 19.99 3.80
CA TYR A 39 -4.84 20.51 4.50
C TYR A 39 -3.87 21.22 3.53
N LYS A 40 -3.58 20.61 2.36
CA LYS A 40 -2.77 21.23 1.30
C LYS A 40 -3.37 22.56 0.85
N MET A 41 -4.68 22.60 0.60
CA MET A 41 -5.38 23.83 0.17
C MET A 41 -5.36 24.95 1.23
N ARG A 42 -5.44 24.60 2.52
CA ARG A 42 -5.46 25.59 3.60
C ARG A 42 -4.09 26.17 3.93
N ASN A 43 -3.05 25.34 3.90
CA ASN A 43 -1.71 25.73 4.35
C ASN A 43 -0.76 26.07 3.20
N GLY A 44 -1.08 25.67 1.97
CA GLY A 44 -0.24 25.92 0.79
C GLY A 44 0.93 24.94 0.62
N TYR A 45 1.07 23.94 1.48
CA TYR A 45 2.11 22.90 1.40
C TYR A 45 1.54 21.50 1.71
N GLU A 46 2.21 20.45 1.22
CA GLU A 46 1.79 19.07 1.44
C GLU A 46 2.24 18.52 2.81
N LEU A 47 1.48 17.57 3.37
CA LEU A 47 1.91 16.83 4.55
C LEU A 47 3.10 15.94 4.18
N SER A 48 4.07 15.80 5.10
CA SER A 48 5.09 14.77 4.98
C SER A 48 4.48 13.36 5.12
N PRO A 49 5.10 12.30 4.59
CA PRO A 49 4.63 10.93 4.77
C PRO A 49 4.46 10.56 6.25
N ALA A 50 5.38 11.02 7.11
CA ALA A 50 5.29 10.82 8.56
C ALA A 50 4.08 11.55 9.17
N ALA A 51 3.80 12.79 8.74
CA ALA A 51 2.66 13.55 9.21
C ALA A 51 1.33 12.94 8.73
N ALA A 52 1.26 12.51 7.46
CA ALA A 52 0.11 11.82 6.90
C ALA A 52 -0.17 10.49 7.62
N ALA A 53 0.87 9.71 7.95
CA ALA A 53 0.75 8.48 8.73
C ALA A 53 0.22 8.74 10.15
N ASN A 54 0.75 9.74 10.84
CA ASN A 54 0.29 10.11 12.18
C ASN A 54 -1.14 10.67 12.18
N PHE A 55 -1.50 11.47 11.17
CA PHE A 55 -2.86 11.96 10.99
C PHE A 55 -3.84 10.81 10.78
N THR A 56 -3.50 9.87 9.90
CA THR A 56 -4.31 8.67 9.62
C THR A 56 -4.47 7.83 10.89
N ARG A 57 -3.38 7.57 11.61
CA ARG A 57 -3.37 6.83 12.87
C ARG A 57 -4.27 7.47 13.92
N LYS A 58 -4.18 8.80 14.06
CA LYS A 58 -4.98 9.54 15.04
C LYS A 58 -6.47 9.36 14.77
N ASN A 59 -6.90 9.54 13.51
CA ASN A 59 -8.29 9.33 13.13
C ASN A 59 -8.72 7.88 13.41
N LEU A 60 -7.92 6.89 13.01
CA LEU A 60 -8.24 5.48 13.27
C LEU A 60 -8.39 5.19 14.78
N ALA A 61 -7.48 5.71 15.60
CA ALA A 61 -7.53 5.56 17.06
C ALA A 61 -8.74 6.26 17.69
N ASP A 62 -9.17 7.40 17.15
CA ASP A 62 -10.34 8.14 17.63
C ASP A 62 -11.63 7.36 17.32
N TYR A 63 -11.73 6.78 16.10
CA TYR A 63 -12.85 5.91 15.74
C TYR A 63 -12.85 4.58 16.51
N LEU A 64 -11.68 4.02 16.84
CA LEU A 64 -11.58 2.80 17.64
C LEU A 64 -12.20 2.96 19.04
N ARG A 65 -12.15 4.17 19.61
CA ARG A 65 -12.77 4.50 20.92
C ARG A 65 -14.24 4.94 20.81
N SER A 66 -14.78 4.98 19.60
CA SER A 66 -16.16 5.36 19.32
C SER A 66 -17.08 4.13 19.26
N ARG A 67 -18.39 4.36 19.06
CA ARG A 67 -19.36 3.26 18.83
C ARG A 67 -19.34 2.73 17.39
N THR A 68 -18.50 3.30 16.52
CA THR A 68 -18.38 2.97 15.09
C THR A 68 -16.91 2.80 14.70
N PRO A 69 -16.24 1.72 15.16
CA PRO A 69 -14.85 1.45 14.83
C PRO A 69 -14.72 0.99 13.37
N TYR A 70 -13.70 1.49 12.68
CA TYR A 70 -13.34 1.01 11.34
C TYR A 70 -12.43 -0.21 11.42
N HIS A 71 -12.79 -1.29 10.71
CA HIS A 71 -11.98 -2.51 10.66
C HIS A 71 -11.10 -2.53 9.40
N VAL A 72 -10.09 -1.65 9.38
CA VAL A 72 -9.19 -1.45 8.25
C VAL A 72 -7.74 -1.60 8.65
N ASN A 73 -6.94 -2.19 7.77
CA ASN A 73 -5.50 -2.26 7.82
C ASN A 73 -4.94 -1.42 6.67
N LEU A 74 -3.88 -0.68 6.94
CA LEU A 74 -3.42 0.40 6.08
C LEU A 74 -1.91 0.32 5.86
N LEU A 75 -1.50 0.45 4.59
CA LEU A 75 -0.10 0.75 4.27
C LEU A 75 -0.03 2.17 3.72
N LEU A 76 0.79 3.02 4.33
CA LEU A 76 1.07 4.34 3.80
C LEU A 76 2.52 4.37 3.31
N ALA A 77 2.68 4.59 2.01
CA ALA A 77 3.97 4.79 1.40
C ALA A 77 4.09 6.23 0.91
N GLY A 78 5.26 6.83 1.08
CA GLY A 78 5.52 8.12 0.50
C GLY A 78 7.00 8.41 0.36
N TYR A 79 7.30 9.45 -0.42
CA TYR A 79 8.66 9.93 -0.63
C TYR A 79 8.74 11.40 -0.20
N GLU A 80 9.76 11.71 0.60
CA GLU A 80 10.11 13.07 1.00
C GLU A 80 11.59 13.32 0.72
N GLU A 81 11.95 14.55 0.35
CA GLU A 81 13.33 14.87 -0.05
C GLU A 81 14.30 14.84 1.14
N ALA A 82 13.82 15.17 2.34
CA ALA A 82 14.61 15.14 3.57
C ALA A 82 14.87 13.72 4.08
N ASP A 83 13.84 12.87 4.10
CA ASP A 83 13.87 11.54 4.74
C ASP A 83 13.93 10.36 3.75
N GLY A 84 13.81 10.64 2.44
CA GLY A 84 13.75 9.64 1.39
C GLY A 84 12.44 8.84 1.37
N PRO A 85 12.44 7.63 0.80
CA PRO A 85 11.27 6.76 0.78
C PRO A 85 10.95 6.24 2.18
N SER A 86 9.67 6.32 2.55
CA SER A 86 9.18 5.84 3.84
C SER A 86 7.92 5.01 3.67
N LEU A 87 7.86 3.90 4.40
CA LEU A 87 6.74 2.99 4.44
C LEU A 87 6.27 2.81 5.88
N TYR A 88 4.97 2.95 6.07
CA TYR A 88 4.28 2.86 7.34
C TYR A 88 3.25 1.75 7.29
N TYR A 89 3.41 0.78 8.18
CA TYR A 89 2.44 -0.27 8.47
C TYR A 89 1.48 0.23 9.56
N MET A 90 0.18 0.05 9.35
CA MET A 90 -0.83 0.38 10.34
C MET A 90 -1.93 -0.67 10.40
N ASP A 91 -2.18 -1.19 11.60
CA ASP A 91 -3.24 -2.17 11.81
C ASP A 91 -4.56 -1.51 12.25
N TYR A 92 -5.62 -2.32 12.30
CA TYR A 92 -6.94 -1.90 12.75
C TYR A 92 -7.00 -1.43 14.22
N LEU A 93 -5.97 -1.71 15.02
CA LEU A 93 -5.83 -1.22 16.40
C LEU A 93 -5.15 0.16 16.47
N ALA A 94 -4.89 0.77 15.30
CA ALA A 94 -4.14 2.02 15.17
C ALA A 94 -2.70 1.94 15.70
N ALA A 95 -2.10 0.75 15.72
CA ALA A 95 -0.65 0.61 15.87
C ALA A 95 0.02 1.07 14.58
N LEU A 96 1.07 1.88 14.70
CA LEU A 96 1.80 2.43 13.57
C LEU A 96 3.28 2.06 13.70
N ALA A 97 3.85 1.47 12.66
CA ALA A 97 5.26 1.13 12.59
C ALA A 97 5.84 1.58 11.25
N LYS A 98 7.01 2.23 11.28
CA LYS A 98 7.83 2.44 10.07
C LYS A 98 8.56 1.14 9.78
N ALA A 99 8.46 0.62 8.56
CA ALA A 99 9.04 -0.67 8.20
C ALA A 99 9.71 -0.61 6.83
N PRO A 100 10.84 -1.32 6.62
CA PRO A 100 11.46 -1.45 5.30
C PRO A 100 10.60 -2.26 4.35
N PHE A 101 9.67 -3.06 4.87
CA PHE A 101 8.69 -3.78 4.08
C PHE A 101 7.50 -4.16 4.97
N ALA A 102 6.34 -4.29 4.36
CA ALA A 102 5.07 -4.48 5.04
C ALA A 102 4.06 -5.13 4.09
N ALA A 103 3.30 -6.11 4.59
CA ALA A 103 2.22 -6.72 3.83
C ALA A 103 0.94 -6.80 4.67
N HIS A 104 -0.21 -6.71 4.02
CA HIS A 104 -1.51 -6.86 4.66
C HIS A 104 -2.40 -7.80 3.86
N GLY A 105 -3.37 -8.43 4.50
CA GLY A 105 -4.27 -9.38 3.83
C GLY A 105 -3.81 -10.84 3.98
N TYR A 106 -4.48 -11.73 3.27
CA TYR A 106 -4.48 -13.16 3.62
C TYR A 106 -3.15 -13.89 3.42
N GLY A 107 -2.43 -13.67 2.32
CA GLY A 107 -1.06 -14.15 2.13
C GLY A 107 0.06 -13.33 2.78
N ALA A 108 -0.22 -12.37 3.68
CA ALA A 108 0.80 -11.45 4.21
C ALA A 108 2.02 -12.19 4.76
N PHE A 109 1.80 -13.29 5.46
CA PHE A 109 2.86 -14.15 5.99
C PHE A 109 3.76 -14.77 4.92
N LEU A 110 3.20 -15.24 3.79
CA LEU A 110 3.99 -15.85 2.72
C LEU A 110 4.90 -14.81 2.07
N THR A 111 4.34 -13.66 1.72
CA THR A 111 5.17 -12.64 1.10
C THR A 111 6.13 -12.02 2.09
N LEU A 112 5.75 -11.79 3.36
CA LEU A 112 6.73 -11.40 4.38
C LEU A 112 7.87 -12.41 4.48
N SER A 113 7.63 -13.72 4.34
CA SER A 113 8.70 -14.74 4.34
C SER A 113 9.65 -14.63 3.15
N ILE A 114 9.12 -14.32 1.95
CA ILE A 114 9.93 -14.11 0.74
C ILE A 114 10.71 -12.80 0.84
N LEU A 115 10.04 -11.74 1.28
CA LEU A 115 10.65 -10.43 1.49
C LEU A 115 11.76 -10.54 2.54
N ASP A 116 11.54 -11.20 3.68
CA ASP A 116 12.56 -11.40 4.72
C ASP A 116 13.80 -12.17 4.19
N ARG A 117 13.58 -13.14 3.30
CA ARG A 117 14.68 -13.94 2.72
C ARG A 117 15.49 -13.22 1.65
N TYR A 118 14.85 -12.43 0.80
CA TYR A 118 15.46 -11.90 -0.42
C TYR A 118 15.64 -10.37 -0.42
N TYR A 119 15.01 -9.66 0.51
CA TYR A 119 15.17 -8.20 0.61
C TYR A 119 16.58 -7.83 1.01
N ARG A 120 17.11 -6.81 0.35
CA ARG A 120 18.31 -6.09 0.77
C ARG A 120 18.06 -4.58 0.69
N PRO A 121 18.64 -3.77 1.59
CA PRO A 121 18.44 -2.30 1.58
C PRO A 121 18.95 -1.62 0.30
N ASP A 122 19.89 -2.26 -0.40
CA ASP A 122 20.60 -1.76 -1.58
C ASP A 122 20.05 -2.32 -2.91
N LEU A 123 18.84 -2.89 -2.91
CA LEU A 123 18.23 -3.42 -4.12
C LEU A 123 18.06 -2.35 -5.21
N SER A 124 18.49 -2.69 -6.42
CA SER A 124 18.19 -1.89 -7.59
C SER A 124 16.69 -1.95 -7.94
N ARG A 125 16.23 -0.99 -8.75
CA ARG A 125 14.83 -0.94 -9.22
C ARG A 125 14.40 -2.25 -9.89
N ASP A 126 15.27 -2.84 -10.70
CA ASP A 126 14.97 -4.06 -11.45
C ASP A 126 14.96 -5.30 -10.53
N GLU A 127 15.92 -5.40 -9.60
CA GLU A 127 15.91 -6.47 -8.61
C GLU A 127 14.70 -6.39 -7.68
N ALA A 128 14.27 -5.17 -7.31
CA ALA A 128 13.05 -4.97 -6.54
C ALA A 128 11.80 -5.41 -7.32
N MET A 129 11.76 -5.16 -8.64
CA MET A 129 10.69 -5.66 -9.51
C MET A 129 10.70 -7.18 -9.64
N ASP A 130 11.86 -7.80 -9.73
CA ASP A 130 11.97 -9.26 -9.81
C ASP A 130 11.63 -9.93 -8.48
N LEU A 131 11.99 -9.32 -7.35
CA LEU A 131 11.53 -9.74 -6.03
C LEU A 131 10.01 -9.63 -5.91
N LEU A 132 9.42 -8.54 -6.43
CA LEU A 132 7.97 -8.39 -6.46
C LEU A 132 7.31 -9.48 -7.34
N LYS A 133 7.87 -9.79 -8.52
CA LYS A 133 7.39 -10.89 -9.37
C LYS A 133 7.48 -12.23 -8.65
N LYS A 134 8.57 -12.53 -7.93
CA LYS A 134 8.69 -13.75 -7.11
C LYS A 134 7.60 -13.80 -6.05
N CYS A 135 7.35 -12.68 -5.37
CA CYS A 135 6.25 -12.57 -4.42
C CYS A 135 4.92 -12.86 -5.09
N LEU A 136 4.68 -12.34 -6.30
CA LEU A 136 3.45 -12.57 -7.07
C LEU A 136 3.28 -14.00 -7.57
N GLU A 137 4.35 -14.63 -8.07
CA GLU A 137 4.34 -16.01 -8.56
C GLU A 137 4.02 -16.99 -7.44
N GLU A 138 4.61 -16.78 -6.26
CA GLU A 138 4.42 -17.65 -5.11
C GLU A 138 3.13 -17.30 -4.34
N SER A 139 2.70 -16.02 -4.37
CA SER A 139 1.40 -15.56 -3.84
C SER A 139 0.23 -15.65 -4.82
N LEU A 140 0.36 -16.46 -5.88
CA LEU A 140 -0.77 -16.93 -6.71
C LEU A 140 -1.88 -17.60 -5.87
N PHE A 141 -1.66 -17.76 -4.56
CA PHE A 141 -2.65 -18.10 -3.55
C PHE A 141 -2.99 -16.96 -2.56
N PHE A 142 -3.34 -15.75 -3.05
CA PHE A 142 -3.92 -14.60 -2.31
C PHE A 142 -2.94 -13.58 -1.70
N LEU A 143 -2.63 -12.41 -2.32
CA LEU A 143 -2.09 -11.28 -1.51
C LEU A 143 -2.00 -9.85 -2.12
N THR A 144 -1.94 -8.87 -1.18
CA THR A 144 -1.37 -7.49 -1.14
C THR A 144 -0.09 -7.37 -0.26
N ALA A 145 1.10 -6.98 -0.79
CA ALA A 145 2.35 -6.81 -0.01
C ALA A 145 3.30 -5.73 -0.56
N PHE A 146 4.17 -5.16 0.29
CA PHE A 146 5.01 -3.98 0.02
C PHE A 146 6.44 -4.03 0.58
N LEU A 147 7.41 -3.49 -0.14
CA LEU A 147 8.84 -3.41 0.21
C LEU A 147 9.35 -2.00 -0.16
N SER A 148 10.33 -1.46 0.57
CA SER A 148 10.76 -0.02 0.60
C SER A 148 11.42 0.53 -0.66
N VAL A 149 11.38 -0.18 -1.76
CA VAL A 149 11.64 0.36 -3.10
C VAL A 149 10.58 -0.27 -3.98
N LEU A 150 9.72 0.57 -4.58
CA LEU A 150 8.76 0.19 -5.61
C LEU A 150 7.54 -0.69 -5.21
N ARG A 151 6.36 -0.11 -5.46
CA ARG A 151 5.31 -0.66 -6.34
C ARG A 151 4.00 -1.27 -5.81
N LEU A 152 3.06 -0.41 -5.38
CA LEU A 152 1.84 -0.77 -4.63
C LEU A 152 0.86 -1.59 -5.48
N LEU A 153 0.26 -2.63 -4.88
CA LEU A 153 -0.61 -3.62 -5.52
C LEU A 153 -1.85 -3.95 -4.70
N GLN A 154 -2.98 -4.20 -5.36
CA GLN A 154 -4.25 -4.59 -4.76
C GLN A 154 -4.79 -5.87 -5.34
N LEU A 155 -5.50 -6.65 -4.51
CA LEU A 155 -6.48 -7.61 -5.02
C LEU A 155 -7.68 -7.80 -4.08
N ASN A 156 -8.86 -7.99 -4.70
CA ASN A 156 -10.11 -8.42 -4.08
C ASN A 156 -10.33 -9.94 -4.29
N LYS A 157 -11.13 -10.52 -3.39
CA LYS A 157 -11.22 -11.97 -3.06
C LYS A 157 -11.87 -12.88 -4.11
N ARG A 158 -11.48 -14.16 -3.97
CA ARG A 158 -12.21 -15.44 -4.21
C ARG A 158 -12.36 -15.90 -5.67
N PHE A 159 -12.26 -17.22 -5.82
CA PHE A 159 -12.61 -18.07 -6.97
C PHE A 159 -11.53 -18.40 -8.00
N ILE A 160 -11.74 -19.56 -8.62
CA ILE A 160 -11.08 -20.21 -9.77
C ILE A 160 -11.11 -19.25 -10.97
N LEU A 161 -10.36 -18.15 -10.89
CA LEU A 161 -10.27 -17.14 -11.93
C LEU A 161 -8.80 -16.77 -12.08
N ASN A 162 -8.26 -17.19 -13.21
CA ASN A 162 -6.96 -16.76 -13.71
C ASN A 162 -7.02 -15.23 -13.90
N LEU A 163 -6.42 -14.47 -12.97
CA LEU A 163 -6.35 -13.00 -13.06
C LEU A 163 -5.13 -12.63 -13.91
N PRO A 164 -5.31 -12.01 -15.09
CA PRO A 164 -4.24 -11.86 -16.06
C PRO A 164 -3.25 -10.75 -15.73
N SER A 165 -3.50 -9.88 -14.75
CA SER A 165 -2.76 -8.62 -14.64
C SER A 165 -2.84 -7.94 -13.26
N PHE A 166 -1.71 -7.44 -12.76
CA PHE A 166 -1.54 -6.81 -11.45
C PHE A 166 -1.22 -5.30 -11.61
N ASN A 167 -1.92 -4.40 -10.90
CA ASN A 167 -1.69 -2.95 -10.92
C ASN A 167 -0.57 -2.53 -9.97
N VAL A 168 0.50 -1.92 -10.48
CA VAL A 168 1.70 -1.73 -9.67
C VAL A 168 2.14 -0.25 -9.70
N ARG A 169 2.14 0.48 -8.55
CA ARG A 169 2.56 1.91 -8.47
C ARG A 169 3.86 2.25 -7.72
N LEU A 170 4.86 2.75 -8.43
CA LEU A 170 6.16 3.18 -7.89
C LEU A 170 6.06 4.57 -7.32
N ILE A 171 6.80 4.83 -6.26
CA ILE A 171 6.94 6.17 -5.69
C ILE A 171 8.42 6.50 -5.67
N ASP A 172 8.78 7.61 -6.29
CA ASP A 172 10.13 8.18 -6.28
C ASP A 172 10.07 9.69 -6.02
N LYS A 173 11.23 10.35 -6.19
CA LYS A 173 11.37 11.80 -6.06
C LYS A 173 10.48 12.60 -7.03
N ASP A 174 10.17 12.02 -8.19
CA ASP A 174 9.42 12.66 -9.28
C ASP A 174 7.91 12.40 -9.14
N GLY A 175 7.50 11.45 -8.28
CA GLY A 175 6.11 11.25 -7.87
C GLY A 175 5.67 9.79 -7.90
N ILE A 176 4.37 9.59 -8.09
CA ILE A 176 3.75 8.27 -8.17
C ILE A 176 3.63 7.84 -9.65
N HIS A 177 4.31 6.76 -10.02
CA HIS A 177 4.33 6.21 -11.37
C HIS A 177 3.57 4.90 -11.46
N ASP A 178 2.45 4.91 -12.18
CA ASP A 178 1.69 3.72 -12.56
C ASP A 178 2.52 2.89 -13.57
N LEU A 179 2.82 1.61 -13.28
CA LEU A 179 3.39 0.71 -14.30
C LEU A 179 2.29 -0.02 -15.05
N GLU A 180 2.65 -0.39 -16.28
CA GLU A 180 1.94 -1.40 -17.04
C GLU A 180 1.74 -2.66 -16.21
N ARG A 181 0.54 -3.24 -16.36
CA ARG A 181 0.12 -4.33 -15.50
C ARG A 181 1.01 -5.54 -15.75
N VAL A 182 1.58 -6.09 -14.69
CA VAL A 182 2.46 -7.27 -14.79
C VAL A 182 1.59 -8.48 -15.12
N PRO A 183 1.79 -9.15 -16.28
CA PRO A 183 1.06 -10.36 -16.61
C PRO A 183 1.60 -11.54 -15.79
N LEU A 184 0.72 -12.33 -15.19
CA LEU A 184 1.10 -13.59 -14.56
C LEU A 184 0.97 -14.73 -15.58
N GLY A 185 2.10 -15.33 -15.94
CA GLY A 185 2.16 -16.59 -16.69
C GLY A 185 2.05 -16.45 -18.21
N GLN A 186 3.19 -16.31 -18.89
CA GLN A 186 3.44 -17.10 -20.09
C GLN A 186 4.40 -18.21 -19.70
N LYS A 187 3.88 -19.43 -19.46
CA LYS A 187 4.72 -20.61 -19.66
C LYS A 187 4.97 -20.68 -21.15
N ALA A 188 6.21 -20.45 -21.56
CA ALA A 188 6.67 -20.84 -22.88
C ALA A 188 6.40 -22.35 -23.03
N ALA A 189 5.57 -22.69 -24.01
CA ALA A 189 5.54 -24.00 -24.63
C ALA A 189 6.10 -23.83 -26.05
#